data_AF-A0A356KS38-F1
#
_entry.id   AF-A0A356KS38-F1
#
_cell.length_a   1.000
_cell.length_b   1.000
_cell.length_c   1.000
_cell.angle_alpha   90.00
_cell.angle_beta   90.00
_cell.angle_gamma   90.00
#
_symmetry.space_group_name_H-M   'P 1'
#
loop_
_entity.id
_entity.type
_entity.pdbx_description
1 polymer ?
#
loop_
_entity_poly.entity_id
_entity_poly.type
_entity_poly.pdbx_seq_one_letter_code
_entity_poly.pdbx_strand_id
1 'polypeptide(L)'
;IGRASFTVELRDVAPAEVRAEVERERHAIVAASSAQIALADQAAAFMSENKGFTVHRAVGWEPLFAQLIKMQEAVDATGLFAVVLVGSCRAYSLDIGGARAFADLLPMLAQVPGRKVLALAVEGDPTAIEHYFAAEAYE
;
A
#
# COMPACT_ATOMS: atom_id res chain seq x y z
N ILE A 1 -14.28 20.88 -28.58
CA ILE A 1 -13.02 20.27 -28.09
C ILE A 1 -12.37 21.29 -27.17
N GLY A 2 -12.58 21.19 -25.86
CA GLY A 2 -12.07 22.15 -24.87
C GLY A 2 -10.77 21.65 -24.25
N ARG A 3 -9.70 22.45 -24.30
CA ARG A 3 -8.42 22.18 -23.62
C ARG A 3 -8.58 22.48 -22.13
N ALA A 4 -8.42 21.47 -21.28
CA ALA A 4 -8.20 21.68 -19.85
C ALA A 4 -6.75 22.15 -19.65
N SER A 5 -6.57 23.24 -18.91
CA SER A 5 -5.27 23.68 -18.39
C SER A 5 -5.20 23.35 -16.90
N PHE A 6 -4.06 22.83 -16.45
CA PHE A 6 -3.77 22.63 -15.03
C PHE A 6 -2.61 23.55 -14.63
N THR A 7 -2.76 24.18 -13.48
CA THR A 7 -1.75 25.04 -12.85
C THR A 7 -0.96 24.19 -11.87
N VAL A 8 0.38 24.18 -12.01
CA VAL A 8 1.28 23.54 -11.05
C VAL A 8 1.79 24.62 -10.12
N GLU A 9 1.36 24.58 -8.86
CA GLU A 9 1.93 25.42 -7.80
C GLU A 9 3.13 24.72 -7.20
N LEU A 10 4.32 25.27 -7.40
CA LEU A 10 5.54 24.83 -6.74
C LEU A 10 5.56 25.46 -5.35
N ARG A 11 5.35 24.65 -4.31
CA ARG A 11 5.63 25.05 -2.93
C ARG A 11 7.14 25.02 -2.70
N ASP A 12 7.68 26.06 -2.08
CA ASP A 12 9.03 26.05 -1.54
C ASP A 12 9.09 25.05 -0.38
N VAL A 13 9.65 23.87 -0.67
CA VAL A 13 9.95 22.85 0.35
C VAL A 13 11.32 23.16 0.92
N ALA A 14 11.45 23.16 2.26
CA ALA A 14 12.72 23.44 2.89
C ALA A 14 13.78 22.40 2.44
N PRO A 15 15.03 22.77 2.15
CA PRO A 15 16.05 21.82 1.67
C PRO A 15 16.25 20.60 2.59
N ALA A 16 16.02 20.76 3.89
CA ALA A 16 16.05 19.68 4.87
C ALA A 16 14.90 18.67 4.71
N GLU A 17 13.69 19.14 4.38
CA GLU A 17 12.53 18.29 4.09
C GLU A 17 12.71 17.55 2.75
N VAL A 18 13.26 18.22 1.74
CA VAL A 18 13.61 17.58 0.46
C VAL A 18 14.62 16.46 0.70
N ARG A 19 15.66 16.73 1.50
CA ARG A 19 16.70 15.74 1.82
C ARG A 19 16.15 14.56 2.62
N ALA A 20 15.32 14.82 3.64
CA ALA A 20 14.66 13.78 4.41
C ALA A 20 13.70 12.93 3.56
N GLU A 21 13.01 13.54 2.59
CA GLU A 21 12.11 12.82 1.67
C GLU A 21 12.87 11.97 0.64
N VAL A 22 14.05 12.43 0.21
CA VAL A 22 14.96 11.73 -0.71
C VAL A 22 15.69 10.58 0.00
N GLU A 23 16.08 10.76 1.26
CA GLU A 23 16.78 9.77 2.07
C GLU A 23 15.83 8.78 2.77
N ARG A 24 14.52 8.99 2.71
CA ARG A 24 13.53 8.12 3.35
C ARG A 24 13.55 6.72 2.75
N GLU A 25 13.67 5.74 3.64
CA GLU A 25 13.48 4.35 3.31
C GLU A 25 12.02 4.09 2.88
N ARG A 26 11.85 3.37 1.77
CA ARG A 26 10.55 3.12 1.14
C ARG A 26 10.37 1.63 0.91
N HIS A 27 9.47 1.00 1.66
CA HIS A 27 9.16 -0.42 1.54
C HIS A 27 7.73 -0.64 1.10
N ALA A 28 7.50 -1.57 0.18
CA ALA A 28 6.16 -1.90 -0.28
C ALA A 28 5.94 -3.41 -0.27
N ILE A 29 4.75 -3.86 0.13
CA ILE A 29 4.27 -5.21 -0.14
C ILE A 29 3.19 -5.12 -1.20
N VAL A 30 3.34 -5.87 -2.29
CA VAL A 30 2.25 -6.12 -3.25
C VAL A 30 1.76 -7.55 -3.03
N ALA A 31 0.54 -7.67 -2.51
CA ALA A 31 -0.10 -8.94 -2.21
C ALA A 31 -1.27 -9.19 -3.15
N ALA A 32 -1.38 -10.40 -3.70
CA ALA A 32 -2.41 -10.71 -4.67
C ALA A 32 -2.94 -12.14 -4.60
N SER A 33 -4.14 -12.36 -5.14
CA SER A 33 -4.61 -13.71 -5.49
C SER A 33 -3.82 -14.26 -6.67
N SER A 34 -3.75 -15.59 -6.79
CA SER A 34 -3.09 -16.26 -7.92
C SER A 34 -3.69 -15.87 -9.28
N ALA A 35 -4.99 -15.55 -9.31
CA ALA A 35 -5.68 -15.08 -10.52
C ALA A 35 -5.26 -13.66 -10.96
N GLN A 36 -4.72 -12.85 -10.04
CA GLN A 36 -4.42 -11.43 -10.26
C GLN A 36 -2.90 -11.13 -10.29
N ILE A 37 -2.05 -12.15 -10.47
CA ILE A 37 -0.59 -12.00 -10.49
C ILE A 37 -0.15 -10.98 -11.53
N ALA A 38 -0.70 -11.01 -12.74
CA ALA A 38 -0.30 -10.07 -13.80
C ALA A 38 -0.57 -8.60 -13.43
N LEU A 39 -1.65 -8.32 -12.70
CA LEU A 39 -1.94 -6.97 -12.20
C LEU A 39 -1.03 -6.61 -11.03
N ALA A 40 -0.77 -7.56 -10.13
CA ALA A 40 0.21 -7.41 -9.07
C ALA A 40 1.59 -7.06 -9.65
N ASP A 41 2.01 -7.73 -10.73
CA ASP A 41 3.28 -7.51 -11.42
C ASP A 41 3.43 -6.06 -11.91
N GLN A 42 2.37 -5.53 -12.51
CA GLN A 42 2.31 -4.14 -12.93
C GLN A 42 2.36 -3.17 -11.75
N ALA A 43 1.63 -3.45 -10.67
CA ALA A 43 1.66 -2.63 -9.45
C ALA A 43 3.06 -2.62 -8.81
N ALA A 44 3.74 -3.77 -8.75
CA ALA A 44 5.09 -3.88 -8.21
C ALA A 44 6.12 -3.12 -9.06
N ALA A 45 6.05 -3.26 -10.39
CA ALA A 45 6.91 -2.50 -11.30
C ALA A 45 6.69 -0.99 -11.11
N PHE A 46 5.43 -0.54 -11.05
CA PHE A 46 5.11 0.87 -10.80
C PHE A 46 5.67 1.40 -9.48
N MET A 47 5.53 0.65 -8.39
CA MET A 47 6.04 1.05 -7.07
C MET A 47 7.57 1.12 -7.04
N SER A 48 8.25 0.16 -7.68
CA SER A 48 9.71 0.14 -7.76
C SER A 48 10.23 1.26 -8.66
N GLU A 49 9.80 1.28 -9.92
CA GLU A 49 10.38 2.12 -10.97
C GLU A 49 9.97 3.59 -10.86
N ASN A 50 8.72 3.88 -10.49
CA ASN A 50 8.20 5.25 -10.49
C ASN A 50 8.16 5.88 -9.09
N LYS A 51 8.19 5.07 -8.03
CA LYS A 51 8.03 5.54 -6.66
C LYS A 51 9.23 5.22 -5.75
N GLY A 52 10.21 4.47 -6.26
CA GLY A 52 11.48 4.19 -5.56
C GLY A 52 11.32 3.27 -4.36
N PHE A 53 10.29 2.42 -4.33
CA PHE A 53 10.09 1.48 -3.24
C PHE A 53 10.91 0.20 -3.45
N THR A 54 11.46 -0.36 -2.37
CA THR A 54 11.83 -1.77 -2.32
C THR A 54 10.56 -2.60 -2.21
N VAL A 55 10.24 -3.37 -3.26
CA VAL A 55 8.96 -4.09 -3.37
C VAL A 55 9.12 -5.56 -3.02
N HIS A 56 8.28 -6.02 -2.10
CA HIS A 56 8.12 -7.41 -1.68
C HIS A 56 6.83 -8.00 -2.23
N ARG A 57 6.89 -9.27 -2.63
CA ARG A 57 5.79 -9.97 -3.28
C ARG A 57 5.14 -10.97 -2.34
N ALA A 58 3.82 -11.03 -2.37
CA ALA A 58 3.04 -12.00 -1.65
C ALA A 58 1.89 -12.52 -2.53
N VAL A 59 1.70 -13.85 -2.55
CA VAL A 59 0.54 -14.47 -3.20
C VAL A 59 -0.22 -15.23 -2.12
N GLY A 60 -1.38 -14.73 -1.69
CA GLY A 60 -2.05 -15.25 -0.50
C GLY A 60 -1.83 -14.44 0.78
N TRP A 61 -2.62 -14.78 1.80
CA TRP A 61 -2.55 -14.17 3.13
C TRP A 61 -1.30 -14.57 3.90
N GLU A 62 -0.92 -15.84 3.87
CA GLU A 62 0.21 -16.35 4.62
C GLU A 62 1.53 -15.68 4.18
N PRO A 63 1.84 -15.56 2.87
CA PRO A 63 3.00 -14.80 2.44
C PRO A 63 2.90 -13.30 2.77
N LEU A 64 1.71 -12.69 2.70
CA LEU A 64 1.52 -11.29 3.10
C LEU A 64 1.89 -11.08 4.57
N PHE A 65 1.37 -11.92 5.47
CA PHE A 65 1.67 -11.83 6.90
C PHE A 65 3.15 -12.09 7.20
N ALA A 66 3.76 -13.06 6.51
CA ALA A 66 5.20 -13.31 6.64
C ALA A 66 6.05 -12.10 6.21
N GLN A 67 5.62 -11.35 5.18
CA GLN A 67 6.30 -10.11 4.79
C GLN A 67 6.04 -8.98 5.78
N LEU A 68 4.82 -8.82 6.30
CA LEU A 68 4.51 -7.80 7.31
C LEU A 68 5.38 -7.96 8.56
N ILE A 69 5.58 -9.18 9.03
CA ILE A 69 6.46 -9.47 10.18
C ILE A 69 7.89 -8.97 9.90
N LYS A 70 8.43 -9.24 8.71
CA LYS A 70 9.76 -8.74 8.32
C LYS A 70 9.82 -7.22 8.27
N MET A 71 8.75 -6.57 7.85
CA MET A 71 8.67 -5.10 7.77
C MET A 71 8.63 -4.43 9.14
N GLN A 72 8.21 -5.13 10.20
CA GLN A 72 8.30 -4.61 11.57
C GLN A 72 9.75 -4.34 12.00
N GLU A 73 10.70 -5.09 11.46
CA GLU A 73 12.13 -4.95 11.75
C GLU A 73 12.87 -4.13 10.68
N ALA A 74 12.40 -4.18 9.43
CA ALA A 74 13.07 -3.57 8.28
C ALA A 74 12.70 -2.10 8.04
N VAL A 75 11.54 -1.66 8.52
CA VAL A 75 11.09 -0.26 8.36
C VAL A 75 11.51 0.53 9.59
N ASP A 76 12.01 1.75 9.41
CA ASP A 76 12.23 2.67 10.53
C ASP A 76 11.02 3.58 10.82
N ALA A 77 11.02 4.27 11.97
CA ALA A 77 9.91 5.15 12.36
C ALA A 77 9.69 6.37 11.44
N THR A 78 10.68 6.72 10.62
CA THR A 78 10.63 7.83 9.67
C THR A 78 10.31 7.38 8.24
N GLY A 79 10.37 6.08 7.99
CA GLY A 79 10.18 5.45 6.70
C GLY A 79 8.74 5.50 6.21
N LEU A 80 8.60 5.22 4.92
CA LEU A 80 7.31 5.09 4.25
C LEU A 80 7.08 3.63 3.89
N PHE A 81 6.01 3.07 4.41
CA PHE A 81 5.59 1.70 4.16
C PHE A 81 4.28 1.68 3.37
N ALA A 82 4.23 0.91 2.29
CA ALA A 82 3.05 0.74 1.47
C ALA A 82 2.59 -0.72 1.42
N VAL A 83 1.29 -0.95 1.42
CA VAL A 83 0.70 -2.25 1.09
C VAL A 83 -0.29 -2.06 -0.04
N VAL A 84 -0.14 -2.85 -1.10
CA VAL A 84 -1.05 -2.88 -2.24
C VAL A 84 -1.70 -4.25 -2.27
N LEU A 85 -3.03 -4.28 -2.12
CA LEU A 85 -3.82 -5.51 -2.13
C LEU A 85 -4.55 -5.63 -3.46
N VAL A 86 -4.27 -6.72 -4.19
CA VAL A 86 -4.80 -6.96 -5.53
C VAL A 86 -5.65 -8.23 -5.53
N GLY A 87 -6.96 -8.11 -5.63
CA GLY A 87 -7.84 -9.25 -5.41
C GLY A 87 -9.30 -8.97 -5.71
N SER A 88 -10.19 -9.66 -5.04
CA SER A 88 -11.62 -9.36 -5.06
C SER A 88 -12.10 -9.02 -3.65
N CYS A 89 -13.19 -8.27 -3.57
CA CYS A 89 -13.79 -7.89 -2.31
C CYS A 89 -15.30 -8.12 -2.33
N ARG A 90 -15.85 -8.40 -1.15
CA ARG A 90 -17.29 -8.48 -0.93
C ARG A 90 -17.59 -8.02 0.49
N ALA A 91 -18.30 -6.89 0.62
CA ALA A 91 -18.51 -6.24 1.91
C ALA A 91 -17.16 -6.06 2.63
N TYR A 92 -17.01 -6.57 3.85
CA TYR A 92 -15.78 -6.47 4.65
C TYR A 92 -14.75 -7.56 4.35
N SER A 93 -15.03 -8.46 3.40
CA SER A 93 -14.14 -9.55 3.07
C SER A 93 -13.28 -9.21 1.85
N LEU A 94 -12.00 -9.52 1.95
CA LEU A 94 -11.02 -9.44 0.88
C LEU A 94 -10.53 -10.85 0.53
N ASP A 95 -10.39 -11.14 -0.76
CA ASP A 95 -9.81 -12.36 -1.27
C ASP A 95 -8.55 -12.05 -2.09
N ILE A 96 -7.41 -12.40 -1.50
CA ILE A 96 -6.08 -12.37 -2.12
C ILE A 96 -5.44 -13.77 -2.14
N GLY A 97 -6.25 -14.83 -2.18
CA GLY A 97 -5.82 -16.23 -1.98
C GLY A 97 -6.64 -16.97 -0.93
N GLY A 98 -7.90 -16.60 -0.79
CA GLY A 98 -8.86 -17.03 0.22
C GLY A 98 -9.59 -15.83 0.82
N ALA A 99 -10.92 -15.88 0.90
CA ALA A 99 -11.71 -14.80 1.51
C ALA A 99 -11.44 -14.72 3.02
N ARG A 100 -10.99 -13.55 3.51
CA ARG A 100 -10.84 -13.23 4.93
C ARG A 100 -11.42 -11.87 5.25
N ALA A 101 -11.65 -11.60 6.54
CA ALA A 101 -12.07 -10.27 6.96
C ALA A 101 -10.91 -9.30 6.79
N PHE A 102 -11.18 -8.14 6.18
CA PHE A 102 -10.16 -7.11 6.00
C PHE A 102 -9.56 -6.66 7.34
N ALA A 103 -10.37 -6.63 8.40
CA ALA A 103 -9.96 -6.26 9.75
C ALA A 103 -8.81 -7.13 10.31
N ASP A 104 -8.63 -8.37 9.83
CA ASP A 104 -7.55 -9.26 10.28
C ASP A 104 -6.16 -8.71 9.91
N LEU A 105 -6.08 -7.83 8.91
CA LEU A 105 -4.84 -7.18 8.48
C LEU A 105 -4.43 -6.01 9.38
N LEU A 106 -5.39 -5.31 9.99
CA LEU A 106 -5.15 -4.06 10.72
C LEU A 106 -4.16 -4.21 11.90
N PRO A 107 -4.26 -5.24 12.76
CA PRO A 107 -3.31 -5.42 13.87
C PRO A 107 -1.87 -5.65 13.40
N MET A 108 -1.70 -6.26 12.22
CA MET A 108 -0.38 -6.51 11.64
C MET A 108 0.21 -5.23 11.05
N LEU A 109 -0.62 -4.44 10.35
CA LEU A 109 -0.21 -3.13 9.82
C LEU A 109 0.17 -2.17 10.94
N ALA A 110 -0.59 -2.13 12.03
CA ALA A 110 -0.33 -1.25 13.17
C ALA A 110 1.05 -1.48 13.81
N GLN A 111 1.59 -2.71 13.70
CA GLN A 111 2.91 -3.06 14.24
C GLN A 111 4.07 -2.64 13.33
N VAL A 112 3.84 -2.33 12.05
CA VAL A 112 4.90 -1.83 11.18
C VAL A 112 5.19 -0.38 11.58
N PRO A 113 6.44 0.01 11.86
CA PRO A 113 6.77 1.39 12.17
C PRO A 113 6.64 2.29 10.93
N GLY A 114 6.70 3.60 11.13
CA GLY A 114 6.65 4.57 10.03
C GLY A 114 5.25 4.87 9.50
N ARG A 115 5.23 5.69 8.44
CA ARG A 115 4.01 6.12 7.76
C ARG A 115 3.50 5.02 6.87
N LYS A 116 2.18 4.79 6.87
CA LYS A 116 1.56 3.64 6.19
C LYS A 116 0.63 4.14 5.11
N VAL A 117 0.75 3.53 3.94
CA VAL A 117 -0.18 3.71 2.83
C VAL A 117 -0.78 2.36 2.50
N LEU A 118 -2.11 2.28 2.45
CA LEU A 118 -2.80 1.11 1.92
C LEU A 118 -3.49 1.48 0.61
N ALA A 119 -3.28 0.66 -0.41
CA ALA A 119 -3.98 0.74 -1.68
C ALA A 119 -4.74 -0.55 -1.95
N LEU A 120 -5.98 -0.42 -2.41
CA LEU A 120 -6.85 -1.52 -2.81
C LEU A 120 -7.04 -1.47 -4.33
N ALA A 121 -6.60 -2.52 -5.01
CA ALA A 121 -6.85 -2.76 -6.43
C ALA A 121 -7.74 -4.00 -6.55
N VAL A 122 -9.03 -3.82 -6.26
CA VAL A 122 -9.97 -4.93 -6.06
C VAL A 122 -11.09 -4.95 -7.09
N GLU A 123 -11.52 -6.16 -7.45
CA GLU A 123 -12.81 -6.39 -8.11
C GLU A 123 -13.93 -6.37 -7.06
N GLY A 124 -14.99 -5.61 -7.29
CA GLY A 124 -16.14 -5.50 -6.37
C GLY A 124 -16.32 -4.09 -5.81
N ASP A 125 -17.16 -3.98 -4.79
CA ASP A 125 -17.46 -2.71 -4.10
C ASP A 125 -16.63 -2.62 -2.79
N PRO A 126 -15.60 -1.73 -2.73
CA PRO A 126 -14.73 -1.60 -1.57
C PRO A 126 -15.32 -0.70 -0.47
N THR A 127 -16.51 -0.08 -0.66
CA THR A 127 -17.06 0.94 0.26
C THR A 127 -17.05 0.51 1.73
N ALA A 128 -17.39 -0.76 1.99
CA ALA A 128 -17.41 -1.30 3.35
C ALA A 128 -16.00 -1.38 3.97
N ILE A 129 -14.96 -1.66 3.18
CA ILE A 129 -13.56 -1.65 3.62
C ILE A 129 -13.07 -0.21 3.81
N GLU A 130 -13.44 0.70 2.91
CA GLU A 130 -13.08 2.13 3.01
C GLU A 130 -13.61 2.77 4.30
N HIS A 131 -14.77 2.35 4.79
CA HIS A 131 -15.30 2.81 6.08
C HIS A 131 -14.39 2.47 7.28
N TYR A 132 -13.58 1.40 7.22
CA TYR A 132 -12.57 1.15 8.27
C TYR A 132 -11.47 2.22 8.29
N PHE A 133 -11.13 2.79 7.13
CA PHE A 133 -10.11 3.84 7.01
C PHE A 133 -10.64 5.21 7.38
N ALA A 134 -11.89 5.52 7.03
CA ALA A 134 -12.49 6.81 7.34
C ALA A 134 -12.61 7.07 8.86
N ALA A 135 -12.63 6.02 9.69
CA ALA A 135 -12.67 6.12 11.14
C ALA A 135 -11.28 6.24 11.79
N GLU A 136 -10.21 5.82 11.10
CA GLU A 136 -8.83 5.78 11.60
C GLU A 136 -7.88 6.47 10.62
N ALA A 137 -8.03 7.78 10.40
CA ALA A 137 -7.16 8.51 9.46
C ALA A 137 -5.67 8.39 9.87
N TYR A 138 -4.95 7.50 9.19
CA TYR A 138 -3.49 7.41 9.22
C TYR A 138 -2.94 8.51 8.29
N GLU A 139 -2.43 9.59 8.86
CA GLU A 139 -1.58 10.59 8.16
C GLU A 139 -0.10 10.17 8.11
#